data_AF-A0A0A1DIG6-F1
#
_entry.id   AF-A0A0A1DIG6-F1
#
_cell.length_a   1.000
_cell.length_b   1.000
_cell.length_c   1.000
_cell.angle_alpha   90.00
_cell.angle_beta   90.00
_cell.angle_gamma   90.00
#
_symmetry.space_group_name_H-M   'P 1'
#
loop_
_entity.id
_entity.type
_entity.pdbx_description
1 polymer ?
#
loop_
_entity_poly.entity_id
_entity_poly.type
_entity_poly.pdbx_seq_one_letter_code
_entity_poly.pdbx_strand_id
1 'polypeptide(L)'
;MPSNASDPVPPAEILWARFREFLGQWGVVEESPRGWRLMWDGRVTEVELTREQLRTYVAEHLRWRAGNGLAPTLDDGLPPAMTDSFGDCFGPQEAPYARVALVGLDFRVVADAP
;
A
#
# COMPACT_ATOMS: atom_id res chain seq x y z
N MET A 1 -36.61 1.35 -2.65
CA MET A 1 -35.46 0.53 -3.11
C MET A 1 -34.26 0.98 -2.31
N PRO A 2 -33.55 0.13 -1.54
CA PRO A 2 -32.30 0.57 -0.97
C PRO A 2 -31.34 0.77 -2.13
N SER A 3 -30.81 1.98 -2.26
CA SER A 3 -29.77 2.32 -3.22
C SER A 3 -28.64 1.30 -3.10
N ASN A 4 -28.24 0.70 -4.22
CA ASN A 4 -26.95 0.03 -4.34
C ASN A 4 -25.90 1.04 -3.88
N ALA A 5 -25.44 0.93 -2.63
CA ALA A 5 -24.26 1.65 -2.20
C ALA A 5 -23.14 1.10 -3.08
N SER A 6 -22.71 1.91 -4.05
CA SER A 6 -21.49 1.67 -4.81
C SER A 6 -20.41 1.18 -3.86
N ASP A 7 -19.73 0.09 -4.22
CA ASP A 7 -18.59 -0.41 -3.47
C ASP A 7 -17.70 0.79 -3.08
N PRO A 8 -17.53 1.10 -1.77
CA PRO A 8 -16.79 2.28 -1.36
C PRO A 8 -15.30 2.16 -1.68
N VAL A 9 -14.86 0.98 -2.14
CA VAL A 9 -13.49 0.70 -2.54
C VAL A 9 -13.27 1.12 -4.00
N PRO A 10 -12.32 2.03 -4.27
CA PRO A 10 -11.97 2.37 -5.64
C PRO A 10 -11.48 1.15 -6.45
N PRO A 11 -11.60 1.17 -7.79
CA PRO A 11 -11.02 0.16 -8.66
C PRO A 11 -9.53 -0.08 -8.40
N ALA A 12 -9.09 -1.33 -8.54
CA ALA A 12 -7.72 -1.74 -8.25
C ALA A 12 -6.67 -0.94 -9.05
N GLU A 13 -6.96 -0.61 -10.32
CA GLU A 13 -6.08 0.22 -11.15
C GLU A 13 -5.92 1.65 -10.64
N ILE A 14 -6.99 2.24 -10.09
CA ILE A 14 -6.94 3.58 -9.49
C ILE A 14 -6.11 3.54 -8.21
N LEU A 15 -6.33 2.53 -7.35
CA LEU A 15 -5.53 2.33 -6.15
C LEU A 15 -4.06 2.09 -6.48
N TRP A 16 -3.78 1.32 -7.53
CA TRP A 16 -2.42 1.03 -7.99
C TRP A 16 -1.69 2.30 -8.43
N ALA A 17 -2.36 3.13 -9.25
CA ALA A 17 -1.82 4.41 -9.67
C ALA A 17 -1.59 5.36 -8.48
N ARG A 18 -2.55 5.43 -7.54
CA ARG A 18 -2.42 6.24 -6.32
C ARG A 18 -1.27 5.77 -5.43
N PHE A 19 -1.10 4.47 -5.28
CA PHE A 19 0.00 3.93 -4.49
C PHE A 19 1.36 4.22 -5.15
N ARG A 20 1.44 4.17 -6.48
CA ARG A 20 2.63 4.64 -7.22
C ARG A 20 2.89 6.12 -7.00
N GLU A 21 1.88 6.98 -7.12
CA GLU A 21 2.00 8.43 -6.90
C GLU A 21 2.49 8.74 -5.49
N PHE A 22 1.93 8.06 -4.50
CA PHE A 22 2.37 8.12 -3.11
C PHE A 22 3.86 7.78 -3.01
N LEU A 23 4.27 6.55 -3.37
CA LEU A 23 5.68 6.14 -3.32
C LEU A 23 6.62 7.08 -4.11
N GLY A 24 6.11 7.64 -5.21
CA GLY A 24 6.84 8.56 -6.09
C GLY A 24 7.18 9.90 -5.45
N GLN A 25 6.60 10.24 -4.30
CA GLN A 25 6.98 11.43 -3.54
C GLN A 25 8.42 11.36 -3.00
N TRP A 26 9.01 10.16 -2.92
CA TRP A 26 10.33 9.94 -2.31
C TRP A 26 11.40 9.41 -3.26
N GLY A 27 11.04 8.95 -4.45
CA GLY A 27 11.98 8.36 -5.38
C GLY A 27 11.37 7.94 -6.69
N VAL A 28 12.16 7.19 -7.47
CA VAL A 28 11.72 6.64 -8.75
C VAL A 28 10.99 5.33 -8.49
N VAL A 29 9.74 5.24 -8.96
CA VAL A 29 8.92 4.04 -8.78
C VAL A 29 8.71 3.34 -10.12
N GLU A 30 9.07 2.06 -10.15
CA GLU A 30 8.92 1.16 -11.29
C GLU A 30 8.12 -0.07 -10.90
N GLU A 31 7.34 -0.60 -11.85
CA GLU A 31 6.65 -1.86 -11.65
C GLU A 31 7.65 -3.01 -11.73
N SER A 32 7.56 -3.96 -10.81
CA SER A 32 8.38 -5.16 -10.76
C SER A 32 7.47 -6.40 -10.83
N PRO A 33 8.03 -7.60 -11.13
CA PRO A 33 7.26 -8.84 -11.08
C PRO A 33 6.59 -9.13 -9.72
N ARG A 34 7.06 -8.48 -8.64
CA ARG A 34 6.55 -8.66 -7.28
C ARG A 34 5.59 -7.55 -6.84
N GLY A 35 5.50 -6.45 -7.58
CA GLY A 35 4.68 -5.29 -7.23
C GLY A 35 5.37 -3.99 -7.63
N TRP A 36 5.78 -3.20 -6.64
CA TRP A 36 6.50 -1.94 -6.86
C TRP A 36 7.96 -2.02 -6.46
N ARG A 37 8.81 -1.31 -7.19
CA ARG A 37 10.20 -1.05 -6.83
C ARG A 37 10.38 0.45 -6.69
N LEU A 38 10.70 0.89 -5.47
CA LEU A 38 11.07 2.27 -5.15
C LEU A 38 12.60 2.37 -5.09
N MET A 39 13.16 3.30 -5.86
CA MET A 39 14.59 3.60 -5.91
C MET A 39 14.87 5.01 -5.41
N TRP A 40 15.80 5.14 -4.47
CA TRP A 40 16.14 6.41 -3.82
C TRP A 40 17.53 6.37 -3.19
N ASP A 41 18.32 7.42 -3.37
CA ASP A 41 19.64 7.57 -2.72
C ASP A 41 20.53 6.30 -2.76
N GLY A 42 20.58 5.63 -3.92
CA GLY A 42 21.35 4.39 -4.13
C GLY A 42 20.78 3.13 -3.44
N ARG A 43 19.60 3.21 -2.84
CA ARG A 43 18.87 2.11 -2.18
C ARG A 43 17.65 1.69 -2.99
N VAL A 44 17.18 0.46 -2.72
CA VAL A 44 16.01 -0.13 -3.37
C VAL A 44 15.08 -0.75 -2.33
N THR A 45 13.80 -0.36 -2.37
CA THR A 45 12.73 -0.99 -1.60
C THR A 45 11.76 -1.64 -2.57
N GLU A 46 11.64 -2.97 -2.52
CA GLU A 46 10.63 -3.71 -3.28
C GLU A 46 9.39 -3.97 -2.41
N VAL A 47 8.26 -3.41 -2.82
CA VAL A 47 6.98 -3.63 -2.19
C VAL A 47 6.24 -4.74 -2.90
N GLU A 48 6.11 -5.86 -2.22
CA GLU A 48 5.50 -7.08 -2.69
C GLU A 48 4.00 -7.06 -2.45
N LEU A 49 3.27 -6.68 -3.50
CA LEU A 49 1.85 -6.87 -3.57
C LEU A 49 1.35 -6.84 -5.01
N THR A 50 0.18 -7.43 -5.22
CA THR A 50 -0.59 -7.33 -6.45
C THR A 50 -1.67 -6.24 -6.34
N ARG A 51 -2.21 -5.81 -7.49
CA ARG A 51 -3.34 -4.86 -7.55
C ARG A 51 -4.56 -5.35 -6.76
N GLU A 52 -4.86 -6.65 -6.86
CA GLU A 52 -5.96 -7.27 -6.11
C GLU A 52 -5.70 -7.33 -4.61
N GLN A 53 -4.45 -7.59 -4.18
CA GLN A 53 -4.07 -7.51 -2.77
C GLN A 53 -4.20 -6.08 -2.24
N LEU A 54 -3.82 -5.06 -3.02
CA LEU A 54 -4.04 -3.66 -2.64
C LEU A 54 -5.52 -3.37 -2.44
N ARG A 55 -6.36 -3.74 -3.41
CA ARG A 55 -7.80 -3.52 -3.33
C ARG A 55 -8.42 -4.25 -2.14
N THR A 56 -8.00 -5.50 -1.90
CA THR A 56 -8.45 -6.30 -0.76
C THR A 56 -8.07 -5.64 0.57
N TYR A 57 -6.82 -5.17 0.69
CA TYR A 57 -6.35 -4.44 1.85
C TYR A 57 -7.19 -3.19 2.12
N VAL A 58 -7.47 -2.36 1.11
CA VAL A 58 -8.32 -1.17 1.25
C VAL A 58 -9.73 -1.55 1.69
N ALA A 59 -10.31 -2.59 1.09
CA ALA A 59 -11.63 -3.09 1.45
C ALA A 59 -11.70 -3.59 2.91
N GLU A 60 -10.67 -4.30 3.37
CA GLU A 60 -10.57 -4.76 4.75
C GLU A 60 -10.36 -3.62 5.73
N HIS A 61 -9.52 -2.64 5.39
CA HIS A 61 -9.31 -1.45 6.20
C HIS A 61 -10.61 -0.66 6.41
N LEU A 62 -11.37 -0.39 5.34
CA LEU A 62 -12.65 0.32 5.43
C LEU A 62 -13.68 -0.46 6.26
N ARG A 63 -13.74 -1.79 6.10
CA ARG A 63 -14.59 -2.66 6.91
C ARG A 63 -14.20 -2.62 8.39
N TRP A 64 -12.90 -2.69 8.69
CA TRP A 64 -12.39 -2.60 10.06
C TRP A 64 -12.76 -1.26 10.71
N ARG A 65 -12.57 -0.13 10.00
CA ARG A 65 -12.96 1.20 10.51
C ARG A 65 -14.44 1.27 10.83
N ALA A 66 -15.29 0.87 9.89
CA ALA A 66 -16.74 0.86 10.08
C ALA A 66 -17.17 -0.03 11.26
N GLY A 67 -16.57 -1.22 11.39
CA GLY A 67 -16.83 -2.14 12.50
C GLY A 67 -16.41 -1.60 13.88
N ASN A 68 -15.45 -0.66 13.91
CA ASN A 68 -14.99 0.02 15.13
C ASN A 68 -15.65 1.40 15.35
N GLY A 69 -16.71 1.73 14.60
CA GLY A 69 -17.43 3.00 14.73
C GLY A 69 -16.65 4.22 14.19
N LEU A 70 -15.60 3.98 13.40
CA LEU A 70 -14.81 5.02 12.74
C LEU A 70 -15.38 5.30 11.35
N ALA A 71 -15.28 6.55 10.89
CA ALA A 71 -15.64 6.91 9.52
C ALA A 71 -14.76 6.14 8.52
N PRO A 72 -15.33 5.50 7.48
CA PRO A 72 -14.58 4.74 6.48
C PRO A 72 -13.92 5.70 5.47
N THR A 73 -12.85 6.37 5.89
CA THR A 73 -12.14 7.39 5.12
C THR A 73 -10.87 6.84 4.47
N LEU A 74 -10.49 7.45 3.35
CA LEU A 74 -9.20 7.27 2.66
C LEU A 74 -8.52 8.63 2.57
N ASP A 75 -7.21 8.66 2.81
CA ASP A 75 -6.36 9.85 2.62
C ASP A 75 -5.70 9.74 1.24
N ASP A 76 -5.98 10.72 0.37
CA ASP A 76 -5.57 10.72 -1.04
C ASP A 76 -5.90 9.42 -1.80
N GLY A 77 -6.97 8.74 -1.39
CA GLY A 77 -7.43 7.49 -1.99
C GLY A 77 -6.73 6.24 -1.49
N LEU A 78 -5.91 6.33 -0.44
CA LEU A 78 -5.27 5.20 0.24
C LEU A 78 -5.67 5.15 1.73
N PRO A 79 -5.57 4.00 2.40
CA PRO A 79 -5.77 3.91 3.84
C PRO A 79 -4.79 4.79 4.63
N PRO A 80 -5.22 5.56 5.64
CA PRO A 80 -4.31 6.38 6.47
C PRO A 80 -3.18 5.56 7.09
N ALA A 81 -3.47 4.32 7.50
CA ALA A 81 -2.46 3.41 8.04
C ALA A 81 -1.33 3.11 7.03
N MET A 82 -1.64 3.06 5.72
CA MET A 82 -0.63 2.86 4.67
C MET A 82 0.22 4.11 4.50
N THR A 83 -0.38 5.29 4.54
CA THR A 83 0.35 6.56 4.40
C THR A 83 1.22 6.85 5.62
N ASP A 84 0.75 6.48 6.82
CA ASP A 84 1.49 6.63 8.07
C ASP A 84 2.64 5.62 8.22
N SER A 85 2.47 4.40 7.70
CA SER A 85 3.49 3.33 7.76
C SER A 85 4.68 3.58 6.82
N PHE A 86 4.77 4.75 6.15
CA PHE A 86 5.88 5.06 5.27
C PHE A 86 7.21 4.97 5.99
N GLY A 87 7.39 5.69 7.10
CA GLY A 87 8.67 5.73 7.81
C GLY A 87 9.14 4.34 8.28
N ASP A 88 8.18 3.48 8.65
CA ASP A 88 8.48 2.17 9.24
C ASP A 88 8.77 1.11 8.18
N CYS A 89 8.02 1.12 7.07
CA CYS A 89 8.02 0.00 6.12
C CYS A 89 8.51 0.39 4.74
N PHE A 90 8.10 1.55 4.24
CA PHE A 90 8.43 1.98 2.89
C PHE A 90 9.66 2.90 2.83
N GLY A 91 10.09 3.40 4.01
CA GLY A 91 11.16 4.33 4.35
C GLY A 91 12.58 3.86 4.02
N PRO A 92 13.60 4.76 4.05
CA PRO A 92 14.99 4.38 3.81
C PRO A 92 15.44 3.32 4.81
N GLN A 93 15.76 2.14 4.29
CA GLN A 93 16.21 1.02 5.11
C GLN A 93 17.72 1.11 5.34
N GLU A 94 18.22 0.62 6.48
CA GLU A 94 19.67 0.57 6.74
C GLU A 94 20.39 -0.26 5.68
N ALA A 95 19.75 -1.33 5.21
CA ALA A 95 20.25 -2.16 4.12
C ALA A 95 20.06 -1.46 2.75
N PRO A 96 20.98 -1.68 1.79
CA PRO A 96 20.86 -1.12 0.43
C PRO A 96 19.66 -1.69 -0.34
N TYR A 97 19.16 -2.86 0.07
CA TYR A 97 17.99 -3.51 -0.50
C TYR A 97 17.08 -4.00 0.63
N ALA A 98 15.78 -3.77 0.48
CA ALA A 98 14.77 -4.30 1.38
C ALA A 98 13.52 -4.74 0.63
N ARG A 99 12.86 -5.75 1.18
CA ARG A 99 11.57 -6.25 0.70
C ARG A 99 10.51 -5.96 1.72
N VAL A 100 9.35 -5.52 1.24
CA VAL A 100 8.20 -5.19 2.07
C VAL A 100 7.03 -6.01 1.59
N ALA A 101 6.44 -6.84 2.43
CA ALA A 101 5.28 -7.64 2.08
C ALA A 101 4.07 -7.22 2.92
N LEU A 102 2.87 -7.36 2.35
CA LEU A 102 1.62 -7.26 3.10
C LEU A 102 1.36 -8.57 3.86
N VAL A 103 1.35 -8.49 5.20
CA VAL A 103 1.06 -9.60 6.12
C VAL A 103 -0.20 -9.26 6.91
N GLY A 104 -1.35 -9.73 6.46
CA GLY A 104 -2.65 -9.31 7.00
C GLY A 104 -2.95 -7.85 6.62
N LEU A 105 -3.10 -6.98 7.63
CA LEU A 105 -3.29 -5.53 7.45
C LEU A 105 -2.02 -4.71 7.72
N ASP A 106 -0.87 -5.37 7.86
CA ASP A 106 0.40 -4.71 8.14
C ASP A 106 1.36 -4.89 6.98
N PHE A 107 2.05 -3.82 6.60
CA PHE A 107 3.26 -3.92 5.78
C PHE A 107 4.43 -4.27 6.69
N ARG A 108 5.31 -5.16 6.24
CA ARG A 108 6.46 -5.59 7.04
C ARG A 108 7.68 -5.77 6.15
N VAL A 109 8.83 -5.34 6.65
CA VAL A 109 10.11 -5.70 6.05
C VAL A 109 10.30 -7.21 6.23
N VAL A 110 10.52 -7.91 5.13
CA VAL A 110 10.74 -9.36 5.08
C VAL A 110 12.16 -9.65 4.62
N ALA A 111 12.71 -10.78 5.08
CA ALA A 111 14.03 -11.22 4.66
C ALA A 111 14.09 -11.40 3.13
N ASP A 112 15.26 -11.18 2.54
CA ASP A 112 15.47 -11.58 1.15
C ASP A 112 15.29 -13.10 1.03
N ALA A 113 14.43 -13.52 0.11
CA ALA A 113 14.17 -14.94 -0.09
C ALA A 113 15.33 -15.47 -0.93
N PRO A 114 15.97 -16.58 -0.51
CA PRO A 114 17.13 -17.14 -1.20
C PRO A 114 16.84 -17.56 -2.64
#